data_AF-A0A962V6E2-F1
#
_entry.id   AF-A0A962V6E2-F1
#
_cell.length_a   1.000
_cell.length_b   1.000
_cell.length_c   1.000
_cell.angle_alpha   90.00
_cell.angle_beta   90.00
_cell.angle_gamma   90.00
#
_symmetry.space_group_name_H-M   'P 1'
#
loop_
_entity.id
_entity.type
_entity.pdbx_description
1 polymer ?
#
loop_
_entity_poly.entity_id
_entity_poly.type
_entity_poly.pdbx_seq_one_letter_code
_entity_poly.pdbx_strand_id
1 'polypeptide(L)'
;MHVPTDPAAMAQTVHEHKQRDGSRLLPPVLVVRVDRQPVQVPLTLPEAAATALPATLQWRLDEEQGQPQHGQIDIQQLPLSAGSEGYQQAQWVLPHNLPCGYHRLFIEDQCCLLIITPARCYQAVPPAAKDNPSAELKQSRCWGLSVQLYALRSRRSWGMGDFSDLQAALRTAAALGAAALGVNPLHALFPHDAGRYSPYSPSSRRFLNPLYLDIEAVPDYAACAEARAMVQAEDFQSSLRTLREAELIDYHAVSALKFQVLRCLF
;
A
#
# COMPACT_ATOMS: atom_id res chain seq x y z
N MET A 1 -11.83 -21.94 -6.69
CA MET A 1 -10.65 -22.79 -6.47
C MET A 1 -11.13 -23.97 -5.63
N HIS A 2 -11.32 -25.13 -6.26
CA HIS A 2 -11.80 -26.33 -5.56
C HIS A 2 -10.59 -26.91 -4.81
N VAL A 3 -10.58 -26.83 -3.49
CA VAL A 3 -9.54 -27.47 -2.68
C VAL A 3 -9.91 -28.95 -2.58
N PRO A 4 -9.05 -29.89 -3.02
CA PRO A 4 -9.31 -31.32 -2.86
C PRO A 4 -9.30 -31.69 -1.37
N THR A 5 -10.30 -32.45 -0.91
CA THR A 5 -10.38 -32.92 0.49
C THR A 5 -9.75 -34.31 0.69
N ASP A 6 -9.29 -34.96 -0.37
CA ASP A 6 -8.61 -36.25 -0.33
C ASP A 6 -7.11 -36.07 0.02
N PRO A 7 -6.60 -36.68 1.10
CA PRO A 7 -5.20 -36.62 1.49
C PRO A 7 -4.20 -37.02 0.39
N ALA A 8 -4.55 -37.99 -0.48
CA ALA A 8 -3.68 -38.41 -1.59
C ALA A 8 -3.58 -37.31 -2.66
N ALA A 9 -4.72 -36.73 -3.06
CA ALA A 9 -4.77 -35.60 -3.97
C ALA A 9 -4.06 -34.35 -3.41
N MET A 10 -4.15 -34.10 -2.10
CA MET A 10 -3.40 -33.04 -1.43
C MET A 10 -1.87 -33.29 -1.50
N ALA A 11 -1.43 -34.51 -1.20
CA ALA A 11 -0.01 -34.87 -1.25
C ALA A 11 0.56 -34.74 -2.68
N GLN A 12 -0.20 -35.18 -3.68
CA GLN A 12 0.17 -35.01 -5.08
C GLN A 12 0.25 -33.53 -5.48
N THR A 13 -0.74 -32.72 -5.11
CA THR A 13 -0.74 -31.27 -5.38
C THR A 13 0.47 -30.59 -4.75
N VAL A 14 0.82 -30.94 -3.50
CA VAL A 14 2.02 -30.42 -2.83
C VAL A 14 3.29 -30.86 -3.55
N HIS A 15 3.37 -32.11 -3.99
CA HIS A 15 4.51 -32.62 -4.75
C HIS A 15 4.69 -31.87 -6.08
N GLU A 16 3.61 -31.73 -6.87
CA GLU A 16 3.62 -30.99 -8.13
C GLU A 16 4.01 -29.52 -7.95
N HIS A 17 3.50 -28.85 -6.91
CA HIS A 17 3.89 -27.49 -6.58
C HIS A 17 5.38 -27.38 -6.22
N LYS A 18 5.90 -28.31 -5.39
CA LYS A 18 7.32 -28.34 -5.01
C LYS A 18 8.23 -28.60 -6.22
N GLN A 19 7.84 -29.52 -7.11
CA GLN A 19 8.59 -29.80 -8.34
C GLN A 19 8.59 -28.60 -9.29
N ARG A 20 7.43 -27.93 -9.44
CA ARG A 20 7.32 -26.75 -10.29
C ARG A 20 8.11 -25.55 -9.75
N ASP A 21 8.12 -25.35 -8.43
CA ASP A 21 8.89 -24.27 -7.83
C ASP A 21 10.40 -24.58 -7.79
N GLY A 22 10.77 -25.85 -7.58
CA GLY A 22 12.15 -26.33 -7.55
C GLY A 22 12.83 -26.40 -8.93
N SER A 23 12.08 -26.36 -10.03
CA SER A 23 12.64 -26.37 -11.39
C SER A 23 12.79 -24.97 -12.03
N ARG A 24 12.28 -23.91 -11.38
CA ARG A 24 12.36 -22.55 -11.91
C ARG A 24 13.78 -22.01 -11.82
N LEU A 25 14.32 -21.55 -12.95
CA LEU A 25 15.61 -20.85 -13.01
C LEU A 25 15.69 -19.68 -12.03
N LEU A 26 14.62 -18.89 -11.95
CA LEU A 26 14.51 -17.73 -11.07
C LEU A 26 13.31 -17.88 -10.12
N PRO A 27 13.41 -17.37 -8.87
CA PRO A 27 12.24 -17.22 -8.03
C PRO A 27 11.27 -16.19 -8.67
N PRO A 28 9.95 -16.31 -8.46
CA PRO A 28 8.99 -15.34 -9.02
C PRO A 28 9.19 -13.93 -8.45
N VAL A 29 9.66 -13.83 -7.20
CA VAL A 29 9.95 -12.57 -6.51
C VAL A 29 11.21 -12.74 -5.66
N LEU A 30 12.10 -11.75 -5.71
CA LEU A 30 13.25 -11.63 -4.83
C LEU A 30 13.16 -10.31 -4.07
N VAL A 31 13.23 -10.35 -2.74
CA VAL A 31 13.15 -9.15 -1.89
C VAL A 31 14.45 -9.00 -1.14
N VAL A 32 15.12 -7.86 -1.33
CA VAL A 32 16.41 -7.57 -0.70
C VAL A 32 16.34 -6.21 -0.02
N ARG A 33 17.02 -6.05 1.11
CA ARG A 33 17.17 -4.74 1.74
C ARG A 33 18.30 -3.97 1.08
N VAL A 34 18.14 -2.66 0.95
CA VAL A 34 19.14 -1.78 0.32
C VAL A 34 20.53 -1.87 0.98
N ASP A 35 20.60 -2.19 2.27
CA ASP A 35 21.83 -2.34 3.07
C ASP A 35 22.41 -3.77 3.06
N ARG A 36 21.83 -4.68 2.28
CA ARG A 36 22.28 -6.07 2.09
C ARG A 36 22.78 -6.33 0.66
N GLN A 37 23.16 -5.27 -0.04
CA GLN A 37 23.69 -5.34 -1.40
C GLN A 37 25.21 -5.62 -1.39
N PRO A 38 25.78 -6.24 -2.44
CA PRO A 38 25.17 -6.54 -3.75
C PRO A 38 24.13 -7.67 -3.71
N VAL A 39 23.13 -7.60 -4.59
CA VAL A 39 22.04 -8.59 -4.67
C VAL A 39 22.59 -9.96 -5.05
N GLN A 40 22.32 -10.96 -4.21
CA GLN A 40 22.58 -12.37 -4.51
C GLN A 40 21.30 -12.96 -5.14
N VAL A 41 21.37 -13.28 -6.43
CA VAL A 41 20.27 -13.86 -7.20
C VAL A 41 20.40 -15.39 -7.15
N PRO A 42 19.46 -16.10 -6.51
CA PRO A 42 19.45 -17.56 -6.55
C PRO A 42 19.06 -18.05 -7.94
N LEU A 43 19.82 -19.00 -8.47
CA LEU A 43 19.57 -19.65 -9.75
C LEU A 43 19.41 -21.16 -9.56
N THR A 44 18.37 -21.73 -10.16
CA THR A 44 18.20 -23.19 -10.27
C THR A 44 18.57 -23.66 -11.66
N LEU A 45 19.59 -24.49 -11.77
CA LEU A 45 20.11 -24.98 -13.04
C LEU A 45 19.89 -26.49 -13.15
N PRO A 46 19.46 -27.06 -14.29
CA PRO A 46 19.45 -28.51 -14.48
C PRO A 46 20.87 -29.09 -14.34
N GLU A 47 21.00 -30.29 -13.80
CA GLU A 47 22.29 -30.99 -13.75
C GLU A 47 22.81 -31.26 -15.17
N ALA A 48 24.14 -31.18 -15.36
CA ALA A 48 24.77 -31.35 -16.67
C ALA A 48 24.46 -32.70 -17.36
N ALA A 49 24.09 -33.73 -16.59
CA ALA A 49 23.64 -35.03 -17.11
C ALA A 49 22.18 -35.03 -17.63
N ALA A 50 21.36 -34.06 -17.20
CA ALA A 50 19.94 -33.97 -17.51
C ALA A 50 19.65 -33.12 -18.76
N THR A 51 20.45 -32.08 -19.04
CA THR A 51 20.27 -31.22 -20.24
C THR A 51 21.55 -30.45 -20.56
N ALA A 52 21.88 -30.27 -21.84
CA ALA A 52 23.01 -29.43 -22.24
C ALA A 52 22.72 -27.96 -21.92
N LEU A 53 23.27 -27.46 -20.81
CA LEU A 53 23.22 -26.04 -20.46
C LEU A 53 24.09 -25.20 -21.40
N PRO A 54 23.64 -24.00 -21.81
CA PRO A 54 24.51 -23.07 -22.52
C PRO A 54 25.66 -22.64 -21.59
N ALA A 55 26.83 -22.30 -22.17
CA ALA A 55 27.96 -21.82 -21.36
C ALA A 55 27.65 -20.49 -20.65
N THR A 56 26.77 -19.67 -21.24
CA THR A 56 26.39 -18.36 -20.73
C THR A 56 24.89 -18.16 -20.76
N LEU A 57 24.34 -17.43 -19.78
CA LEU A 57 22.96 -16.94 -19.78
C LEU A 57 22.92 -15.42 -20.04
N GLN A 58 21.99 -14.96 -20.89
CA GLN A 58 21.71 -13.53 -21.06
C GLN A 58 20.83 -13.04 -19.92
N TRP A 59 21.15 -11.87 -19.37
CA TRP A 59 20.31 -11.19 -18.40
C TRP A 59 19.98 -9.76 -18.84
N ARG A 60 18.81 -9.29 -18.41
CA ARG A 60 18.36 -7.91 -18.57
C ARG A 60 17.69 -7.45 -17.28
N LEU A 61 18.00 -6.26 -16.81
CA LEU A 61 17.38 -5.65 -15.65
C LEU A 61 16.65 -4.38 -16.08
N ASP A 62 15.34 -4.38 -15.88
CA ASP A 62 14.53 -3.16 -15.98
C ASP A 62 14.42 -2.55 -14.58
N GLU A 63 15.07 -1.41 -14.38
CA GLU A 63 14.93 -0.66 -13.14
C GLU A 63 13.59 0.07 -13.06
N GLU A 64 13.05 0.27 -11.85
CA GLU A 64 11.80 1.03 -11.67
C GLU A 64 11.92 2.45 -12.25
N GLN A 65 13.08 3.07 -12.01
CA GLN A 65 13.44 4.39 -12.49
C GLN A 65 14.89 4.32 -12.98
N GLY A 66 15.08 4.11 -14.27
CA GLY A 66 16.42 3.98 -14.83
C GLY A 66 16.42 3.48 -16.25
N GLN A 67 17.63 3.36 -16.81
CA GLN A 67 17.82 2.70 -18.10
C GLN A 67 17.95 1.20 -17.89
N PRO A 68 17.43 0.37 -18.81
CA PRO A 68 17.61 -1.06 -18.73
C PRO A 68 19.09 -1.41 -18.85
N GLN A 69 19.53 -2.35 -18.03
CA GLN A 69 20.88 -2.91 -18.08
C GLN A 69 20.82 -4.32 -18.65
N HIS A 70 21.91 -4.78 -19.25
CA HIS A 70 22.01 -6.12 -19.78
C HIS A 70 23.43 -6.67 -19.69
N GLY A 71 23.57 -7.99 -19.76
CA GLY A 71 24.86 -8.64 -19.76
C GLY A 71 24.74 -10.15 -19.85
N GLN A 72 25.83 -10.82 -19.50
CA GLN A 72 25.94 -12.28 -19.56
C GLN A 72 26.43 -12.84 -18.23
N ILE A 73 25.94 -14.02 -17.89
CA ILE A 73 26.37 -14.82 -16.74
C ILE A 73 27.13 -16.02 -17.30
N ASP A 74 28.41 -16.15 -16.95
CA ASP A 74 29.17 -17.37 -17.25
C ASP A 74 28.82 -18.44 -16.21
N ILE A 75 28.13 -19.50 -16.65
CA ILE A 75 27.66 -20.57 -15.76
C ILE A 75 28.84 -21.34 -15.16
N GLN A 76 29.95 -21.47 -15.90
CA GLN A 76 31.11 -22.25 -15.48
C GLN A 76 31.86 -21.60 -14.30
N GLN A 77 31.66 -20.31 -14.10
CA GLN A 77 32.25 -19.54 -13.00
C GLN A 77 31.35 -19.49 -11.76
N LEU A 78 30.11 -19.99 -11.84
CA LEU A 78 29.20 -19.99 -10.71
C LEU A 78 29.54 -21.14 -9.75
N PRO A 79 29.69 -20.87 -8.44
CA PRO A 79 29.80 -21.94 -7.45
C PRO A 79 28.47 -22.71 -7.39
N LEU A 80 28.54 -24.01 -7.71
CA LEU A 80 27.38 -24.90 -7.71
C LEU A 80 27.24 -25.64 -6.38
N SER A 81 26.00 -25.85 -5.97
CA SER A 81 25.63 -26.64 -4.80
C SER A 81 24.48 -27.59 -5.14
N ALA A 82 24.30 -28.64 -4.35
CA ALA A 82 23.24 -29.62 -4.57
C ALA A 82 21.86 -28.96 -4.45
N GLY A 83 20.99 -29.20 -5.43
CA GLY A 83 19.60 -28.75 -5.44
C GLY A 83 18.60 -29.89 -5.22
N SER A 84 17.40 -29.75 -5.77
CA SER A 84 16.43 -30.84 -5.89
C SER A 84 16.86 -31.86 -6.94
N GLU A 85 16.25 -33.05 -6.96
CA GLU A 85 16.57 -34.11 -7.91
C GLU A 85 16.59 -33.62 -9.36
N GLY A 86 17.74 -33.75 -10.04
CA GLY A 86 17.97 -33.27 -11.40
C GLY A 86 18.35 -31.80 -11.53
N TYR A 87 18.51 -31.07 -10.42
CA TYR A 87 18.83 -29.64 -10.40
C TYR A 87 19.94 -29.28 -9.40
N GLN A 88 20.66 -28.22 -9.70
CA GLN A 88 21.71 -27.62 -8.88
C GLN A 88 21.35 -26.17 -8.56
N GLN A 89 21.89 -25.67 -7.46
CA GLN A 89 21.69 -24.29 -7.01
C GLN A 89 22.97 -23.50 -7.18
N ALA A 90 22.84 -22.29 -7.72
CA ALA A 90 23.91 -21.31 -7.85
C ALA A 90 23.47 -19.96 -7.27
N GLN A 91 24.45 -19.11 -6.95
CA GLN A 91 24.22 -17.72 -6.56
C GLN A 91 24.97 -16.83 -7.53
N TRP A 92 24.24 -15.96 -8.23
CA TRP A 92 24.84 -14.95 -9.10
C TRP A 92 24.77 -13.58 -8.43
N VAL A 93 25.88 -12.85 -8.44
CA VAL A 93 25.95 -11.50 -7.89
C VAL A 93 25.55 -10.51 -8.97
N LEU A 94 24.48 -9.75 -8.74
CA LEU A 94 24.09 -8.67 -9.63
C LEU A 94 25.22 -7.60 -9.69
N PRO A 95 25.68 -7.16 -10.87
CA PRO A 95 26.88 -6.32 -10.98
C PRO A 95 26.80 -4.93 -10.33
N HIS A 96 25.59 -4.41 -10.13
CA HIS A 96 25.37 -3.06 -9.60
C HIS A 96 24.36 -3.06 -8.46
N ASN A 97 24.56 -2.12 -7.54
CA ASN A 97 23.57 -1.84 -6.51
C ASN A 97 22.39 -1.07 -7.09
N LEU A 98 21.21 -1.36 -6.59
CA LEU A 98 19.95 -0.78 -7.00
C LEU A 98 19.39 0.14 -5.90
N PRO A 99 18.67 1.22 -6.29
CA PRO A 99 17.92 2.03 -5.34
C PRO A 99 16.74 1.23 -4.76
N CYS A 100 16.10 1.74 -3.71
CA CYS A 100 14.83 1.17 -3.25
C CYS A 100 13.77 1.27 -4.36
N GLY A 101 13.05 0.18 -4.61
CA GLY A 101 12.06 0.14 -5.68
C GLY A 101 11.65 -1.25 -6.14
N TYR A 102 10.83 -1.28 -7.18
CA TYR A 102 10.30 -2.46 -7.87
C TYR A 102 10.94 -2.61 -9.25
N HIS A 103 11.95 -3.47 -9.34
CA HIS A 103 12.70 -3.75 -10.57
C HIS A 103 12.26 -5.09 -11.16
N ARG A 104 12.59 -5.35 -12.43
CA ARG A 104 12.34 -6.65 -13.08
C ARG A 104 13.63 -7.20 -13.64
N LEU A 105 14.06 -8.35 -13.12
CA LEU A 105 15.20 -9.09 -13.63
C LEU A 105 14.71 -10.18 -14.58
N PHE A 106 15.29 -10.21 -15.76
CA PHE A 106 15.09 -11.24 -16.75
C PHE A 106 16.39 -12.02 -16.90
N ILE A 107 16.31 -13.34 -16.90
CA ILE A 107 17.40 -14.24 -17.32
C ILE A 107 16.79 -15.19 -18.33
N GLU A 108 17.31 -15.16 -19.55
CA GLU A 108 16.67 -15.78 -20.71
C GLU A 108 15.20 -15.34 -20.86
N ASP A 109 14.27 -16.29 -20.83
CA ASP A 109 12.82 -16.07 -20.93
C ASP A 109 12.12 -15.95 -19.56
N GLN A 110 12.86 -16.12 -18.46
CA GLN A 110 12.31 -16.09 -17.10
C GLN A 110 12.37 -14.69 -16.51
N CYS A 111 11.33 -14.31 -15.77
CA CYS A 111 11.21 -13.01 -15.10
C CYS A 111 11.09 -13.17 -13.59
N CYS A 112 11.82 -12.34 -12.85
CA CYS A 112 11.77 -12.18 -11.41
C CYS A 112 11.41 -10.72 -11.07
N LEU A 113 10.42 -10.51 -10.20
CA LEU A 113 10.21 -9.20 -9.58
C LEU A 113 11.27 -9.00 -8.48
N LEU A 114 12.18 -8.07 -8.68
CA LEU A 114 13.22 -7.73 -7.71
C LEU A 114 12.82 -6.49 -6.93
N ILE A 115 12.54 -6.65 -5.63
CA ILE A 115 12.11 -5.56 -4.74
C ILE A 115 13.27 -5.19 -3.83
N ILE A 116 13.75 -3.95 -3.95
CA ILE A 116 14.72 -3.39 -3.03
C ILE A 116 13.97 -2.56 -1.99
N THR A 117 14.07 -2.99 -0.74
CA THR A 117 13.35 -2.41 0.39
C THR A 117 14.25 -1.48 1.21
N PRO A 118 13.71 -0.43 1.83
CA PRO A 118 14.45 0.35 2.82
C PRO A 118 14.94 -0.53 3.98
N ALA A 119 16.08 -0.18 4.57
CA ALA A 119 16.64 -0.91 5.71
C ALA A 119 15.77 -0.85 6.99
N ARG A 120 14.88 0.15 7.07
CA ARG A 120 13.97 0.40 8.19
C ARG A 120 12.67 1.05 7.71
N CYS A 121 11.59 0.86 8.46
CA CYS A 121 10.33 1.56 8.26
C CYS A 121 10.50 3.07 8.46
N TYR A 122 9.53 3.85 7.96
CA TYR A 122 9.42 5.26 8.26
C TYR A 122 9.38 5.50 9.78
N GLN A 123 10.17 6.47 10.25
CA GLN A 123 10.16 6.91 11.64
C GLN A 123 9.62 8.34 11.68
N ALA A 124 8.55 8.56 12.46
CA ALA A 124 7.98 9.88 12.63
C ALA A 124 9.00 10.80 13.31
N VAL A 125 9.20 11.99 12.74
CA VAL A 125 10.09 13.02 13.29
C VAL A 125 9.22 14.05 13.99
N PRO A 126 9.37 14.26 15.32
CA PRO A 126 8.64 15.31 16.01
C PRO A 126 8.91 16.68 15.36
N PRO A 127 7.93 17.61 15.34
CA PRO A 127 8.14 18.95 14.79
C PRO A 127 9.35 19.68 15.39
N ALA A 128 9.61 19.51 16.69
CA ALA A 128 10.75 20.10 17.40
C ALA A 128 12.12 19.60 16.92
N ALA A 129 12.18 18.43 16.28
CA ALA A 129 13.43 17.82 15.79
C ALA A 129 13.72 18.16 14.31
N LYS A 130 12.88 18.96 13.64
CA LYS A 130 13.07 19.34 12.23
C LYS A 130 14.32 20.21 12.01
N ASP A 131 14.70 21.01 13.00
CA ASP A 131 15.83 21.93 12.91
C ASP A 131 17.18 21.27 13.20
N ASN A 132 17.20 20.05 13.78
CA ASN A 132 18.42 19.26 13.98
C ASN A 132 18.16 17.74 13.82
N PRO A 133 17.99 17.25 12.58
CA PRO A 133 17.65 15.86 12.31
C PRO A 133 18.78 14.87 12.70
N SER A 134 20.04 15.29 12.75
CA SER A 134 21.19 14.40 12.97
C SER A 134 21.43 13.97 14.41
N ALA A 135 21.00 14.75 15.41
CA ALA A 135 21.30 14.49 16.81
C ALA A 135 20.19 13.74 17.58
N GLU A 136 18.92 13.91 17.20
CA GLU A 136 17.78 13.45 18.02
C GLU A 136 17.07 12.19 17.50
N LEU A 137 17.20 11.86 16.20
CA LEU A 137 16.47 10.73 15.60
C LEU A 137 16.83 9.36 16.18
N LYS A 138 17.97 9.23 16.86
CA LYS A 138 18.40 7.94 17.42
C LYS A 138 17.74 7.61 18.77
N GLN A 139 17.10 8.57 19.47
CA GLN A 139 16.61 8.33 20.84
C GLN A 139 15.33 9.07 21.26
N SER A 140 14.76 9.96 20.42
CA SER A 140 13.56 10.71 20.83
C SER A 140 12.31 9.83 20.81
N ARG A 141 11.76 9.56 22.00
CA ARG A 141 10.41 8.97 22.13
C ARG A 141 9.40 9.94 21.53
N CYS A 142 8.64 9.48 20.53
CA CYS A 142 7.53 10.24 19.97
C CYS A 142 6.20 9.74 20.55
N TRP A 143 5.18 10.60 20.49
CA TRP A 143 3.81 10.25 20.81
C TRP A 143 2.88 10.76 19.71
N GLY A 144 1.67 10.21 19.65
CA GLY A 144 0.64 10.63 18.71
C GLY A 144 -0.76 10.38 19.28
N LEU A 145 -1.76 10.97 18.65
CA LEU A 145 -3.17 10.74 18.97
C LEU A 145 -3.74 9.67 18.06
N SER A 146 -4.69 8.88 18.55
CA SER A 146 -5.50 8.00 17.72
C SER A 146 -6.95 8.43 17.85
N VAL A 147 -7.59 8.75 16.73
CA VAL A 147 -8.98 9.22 16.69
C VAL A 147 -9.80 8.37 15.73
N GLN A 148 -11.07 8.22 16.03
CA GLN A 148 -12.06 7.76 15.06
C GLN A 148 -12.53 9.01 14.31
N LEU A 149 -12.08 9.20 13.05
CA LEU A 149 -12.32 10.43 12.30
C LEU A 149 -13.81 10.74 12.20
N TYR A 150 -14.63 9.73 11.92
CA TYR A 150 -16.09 9.88 11.83
C TYR A 150 -16.70 10.44 13.13
N ALA A 151 -16.09 10.21 14.29
CA ALA A 151 -16.56 10.65 15.59
C ALA A 151 -16.11 12.08 15.97
N LEU A 152 -15.23 12.71 15.19
CA LEU A 152 -14.89 14.11 15.42
C LEU A 152 -16.11 15.00 15.17
N ARG A 153 -16.27 16.03 15.99
CA ARG A 153 -17.35 17.01 15.89
C ARG A 153 -16.77 18.40 15.77
N SER A 154 -17.36 19.21 14.91
CA SER A 154 -17.06 20.63 14.79
C SER A 154 -18.34 21.40 14.48
N ARG A 155 -18.28 22.73 14.60
CA ARG A 155 -19.44 23.58 14.27
C ARG A 155 -19.79 23.55 12.77
N ARG A 156 -18.86 23.09 11.93
CA ARG A 156 -19.02 23.04 10.47
C ARG A 156 -19.42 21.66 9.97
N SER A 157 -19.00 20.59 10.62
CA SER A 157 -19.17 19.25 10.09
C SER A 157 -20.64 18.87 9.90
N TRP A 158 -20.94 18.07 8.87
CA TRP A 158 -22.30 17.66 8.55
C TRP A 158 -22.69 16.41 9.35
N GLY A 159 -22.60 16.47 10.68
CA GLY A 159 -22.99 15.37 11.58
C GLY A 159 -21.96 14.24 11.76
N MET A 160 -20.83 14.28 11.06
CA MET A 160 -19.69 13.39 11.26
C MET A 160 -18.40 14.12 10.90
N GLY A 161 -17.28 13.69 11.47
CA GLY A 161 -15.98 14.29 11.15
C GLY A 161 -15.56 14.05 9.70
N ASP A 162 -14.99 15.08 9.07
CA ASP A 162 -14.53 15.08 7.67
C ASP A 162 -13.05 15.46 7.53
N PHE A 163 -12.54 15.59 6.29
CA PHE A 163 -11.12 15.91 6.06
C PHE A 163 -10.71 17.30 6.54
N SER A 164 -11.63 18.26 6.63
CA SER A 164 -11.33 19.57 7.24
C SER A 164 -11.23 19.45 8.76
N ASP A 165 -12.06 18.60 9.39
CA ASP A 165 -11.92 18.27 10.81
C ASP A 165 -10.61 17.53 11.10
N LEU A 166 -10.19 16.61 10.21
CA LEU A 166 -8.89 15.95 10.29
C LEU A 166 -7.75 16.97 10.23
N GLN A 167 -7.83 17.94 9.32
CA GLN A 167 -6.82 19.00 9.21
C GLN A 167 -6.77 19.84 10.49
N ALA A 168 -7.91 20.21 11.07
CA ALA A 168 -7.97 20.94 12.33
C ALA A 168 -7.37 20.14 13.50
N ALA A 169 -7.73 18.85 13.62
CA ALA A 169 -7.18 17.95 14.63
C ALA A 169 -5.67 17.79 14.50
N LEU A 170 -5.15 17.67 13.27
CA LEU A 170 -3.71 17.62 12.99
C LEU A 170 -3.00 18.90 13.45
N ARG A 171 -3.54 20.09 13.16
CA ARG A 171 -2.94 21.36 13.60
C ARG A 171 -2.89 21.45 15.13
N THR A 172 -3.98 21.08 15.81
CA THR A 172 -4.04 21.05 17.28
C THR A 172 -3.05 20.05 17.86
N ALA A 173 -3.00 18.83 17.34
CA ALA A 173 -2.07 17.80 17.80
C ALA A 173 -0.61 18.21 17.60
N ALA A 174 -0.28 18.79 16.43
CA ALA A 174 1.07 19.27 16.13
C ALA A 174 1.49 20.42 17.06
N ALA A 175 0.58 21.35 17.40
CA ALA A 175 0.84 22.41 18.36
C ALA A 175 1.15 21.90 19.77
N LEU A 176 0.66 20.70 20.12
CA LEU A 176 0.99 20.01 21.37
C LEU A 176 2.29 19.18 21.30
N GLY A 177 2.93 19.10 20.12
CA GLY A 177 4.14 18.31 19.90
C GLY A 177 3.90 16.86 19.50
N ALA A 178 2.67 16.47 19.13
CA ALA A 178 2.40 15.14 18.60
C ALA A 178 3.15 14.93 17.27
N ALA A 179 3.79 13.78 17.13
CA ALA A 179 4.51 13.42 15.90
C ALA A 179 3.60 12.74 14.86
N ALA A 180 2.43 12.24 15.29
CA ALA A 180 1.48 11.56 14.42
C ALA A 180 0.04 11.69 14.93
N LEU A 181 -0.90 11.54 14.01
CA LEU A 181 -2.32 11.36 14.31
C LEU A 181 -2.82 10.15 13.50
N GLY A 182 -3.14 9.06 14.20
CA GLY A 182 -3.73 7.86 13.64
C GLY A 182 -5.24 8.02 13.50
N VAL A 183 -5.77 7.49 12.39
CA VAL A 183 -7.21 7.47 12.10
C VAL A 183 -7.68 6.04 11.84
N ASN A 184 -8.99 5.83 11.91
CA ASN A 184 -9.61 4.61 11.40
C ASN A 184 -9.35 4.41 9.90
N PRO A 185 -9.53 3.19 9.36
CA PRO A 185 -9.46 2.98 7.92
C PRO A 185 -10.41 3.92 7.17
N LEU A 186 -9.89 4.62 6.16
CA LEU A 186 -10.64 5.61 5.36
C LEU A 186 -11.14 5.04 4.03
N HIS A 187 -11.16 3.72 3.93
CA HIS A 187 -11.48 2.96 2.73
C HIS A 187 -12.90 3.21 2.23
N ALA A 188 -13.09 3.13 0.91
CA ALA A 188 -14.39 3.22 0.29
C ALA A 188 -15.34 2.16 0.86
N LEU A 189 -16.53 2.61 1.27
CA LEU A 189 -17.62 1.77 1.76
C LEU A 189 -18.66 1.58 0.64
N PHE A 190 -19.95 1.61 0.97
CA PHE A 190 -21.05 1.35 0.04
C PHE A 190 -21.91 2.62 -0.13
N PRO A 191 -21.69 3.45 -1.16
CA PRO A 191 -22.48 4.66 -1.37
C PRO A 191 -24.00 4.42 -1.51
N HIS A 192 -24.39 3.23 -1.97
CA HIS A 192 -25.79 2.82 -2.11
C HIS A 192 -26.40 2.24 -0.82
N ASP A 193 -25.58 1.96 0.20
CA ASP A 193 -26.01 1.36 1.46
C ASP A 193 -25.21 1.97 2.62
N ALA A 194 -25.68 3.13 3.09
CA ALA A 194 -25.06 3.87 4.18
C ALA A 194 -25.11 3.13 5.53
N GLY A 195 -25.94 2.08 5.67
CA GLY A 195 -26.00 1.24 6.86
C GLY A 195 -24.76 0.35 7.02
N ARG A 196 -23.98 0.15 5.95
CA ARG A 196 -22.70 -0.58 5.97
C ARG A 196 -21.52 0.35 6.25
N TYR A 197 -21.54 0.95 7.44
CA TYR A 197 -20.58 1.98 7.85
C TYR A 197 -19.32 1.46 8.58
N SER A 198 -19.16 0.15 8.77
CA SER A 198 -17.97 -0.41 9.44
C SER A 198 -16.69 -0.13 8.62
N PRO A 199 -15.70 0.60 9.17
CA PRO A 199 -14.43 0.87 8.48
C PRO A 199 -13.63 -0.39 8.15
N TYR A 200 -13.93 -1.51 8.83
CA TYR A 200 -13.23 -2.79 8.72
C TYR A 200 -13.91 -3.76 7.74
N SER A 201 -15.02 -3.37 7.11
CA SER A 201 -15.68 -4.14 6.07
C SER A 201 -15.87 -3.31 4.78
N PRO A 202 -14.78 -2.75 4.21
CA PRO A 202 -14.88 -1.86 3.06
C PRO A 202 -15.21 -2.59 1.76
N SER A 203 -15.75 -1.86 0.79
CA SER A 203 -15.91 -2.35 -0.58
C SER A 203 -14.56 -2.38 -1.32
N SER A 204 -13.66 -1.45 -1.01
CA SER A 204 -12.33 -1.39 -1.58
C SER A 204 -11.31 -0.80 -0.60
N ARG A 205 -10.17 -1.48 -0.45
CA ARG A 205 -9.01 -0.95 0.31
C ARG A 205 -8.17 0.05 -0.47
N ARG A 206 -8.45 0.26 -1.76
CA ARG A 206 -7.69 1.15 -2.65
C ARG A 206 -8.28 2.56 -2.74
N PHE A 207 -9.60 2.68 -2.73
CA PHE A 207 -10.30 3.96 -2.85
C PHE A 207 -10.71 4.51 -1.48
N LEU A 208 -11.00 5.81 -1.41
CA LEU A 208 -11.41 6.49 -0.17
C LEU A 208 -12.93 6.61 -0.05
N ASN A 209 -13.43 6.71 1.19
CA ASN A 209 -14.85 6.96 1.45
C ASN A 209 -15.22 8.43 1.19
N PRO A 210 -16.10 8.73 0.21
CA PRO A 210 -16.52 10.10 -0.09
C PRO A 210 -17.29 10.78 1.05
N LEU A 211 -17.81 10.03 2.04
CA LEU A 211 -18.47 10.64 3.20
C LEU A 211 -17.52 11.50 4.05
N TYR A 212 -16.20 11.35 3.92
CA TYR A 212 -15.22 12.22 4.56
C TYR A 212 -14.94 13.52 3.80
N LEU A 213 -15.57 13.76 2.65
CA LEU A 213 -15.46 15.04 1.96
C LEU A 213 -16.10 16.15 2.79
N ASP A 214 -15.37 17.26 2.93
CA ASP A 214 -15.93 18.55 3.30
C ASP A 214 -16.54 19.17 2.05
N ILE A 215 -17.87 19.08 1.92
CA ILE A 215 -18.60 19.51 0.71
C ILE A 215 -18.38 21.00 0.43
N GLU A 216 -18.35 21.82 1.48
CA GLU A 216 -18.19 23.28 1.35
C GLU A 216 -16.77 23.69 0.95
N ALA A 217 -15.78 22.78 1.08
CA ALA A 217 -14.41 22.99 0.62
C ALA A 217 -14.13 22.47 -0.80
N VAL A 218 -15.11 21.82 -1.45
CA VAL A 218 -14.99 21.46 -2.87
C VAL A 218 -14.99 22.76 -3.69
N PRO A 219 -13.99 23.03 -4.55
CA PRO A 219 -13.90 24.30 -5.28
C PRO A 219 -15.16 24.65 -6.07
N ASP A 220 -15.79 23.66 -6.69
CA ASP A 220 -17.03 23.80 -7.47
C ASP A 220 -18.22 24.26 -6.62
N TYR A 221 -18.26 23.93 -5.32
CA TYR A 221 -19.32 24.40 -4.41
C TYR A 221 -19.33 25.92 -4.31
N ALA A 222 -18.15 26.54 -4.22
CA ALA A 222 -18.04 27.99 -4.15
C ALA A 222 -18.50 28.66 -5.46
N ALA A 223 -18.47 27.99 -6.60
CA ALA A 223 -18.92 28.52 -7.89
C ALA A 223 -20.40 28.21 -8.21
N CYS A 224 -20.97 27.15 -7.63
CA CYS A 224 -22.32 26.70 -7.92
C CYS A 224 -23.38 27.42 -7.06
N ALA A 225 -24.06 28.41 -7.65
CA ALA A 225 -25.12 29.16 -6.95
C ALA A 225 -26.28 28.27 -6.49
N GLU A 226 -26.63 27.25 -7.28
CA GLU A 226 -27.69 26.29 -6.97
C GLU A 226 -27.35 25.45 -5.73
N ALA A 227 -26.14 24.88 -5.68
CA ALA A 227 -25.67 24.11 -4.54
C ALA A 227 -25.63 24.95 -3.25
N ARG A 228 -25.17 26.22 -3.33
CA ARG A 228 -25.17 27.13 -2.18
C ARG A 228 -26.59 27.45 -1.72
N ALA A 229 -27.50 27.74 -2.65
CA ALA A 229 -28.90 28.02 -2.33
C ALA A 229 -29.57 26.81 -1.65
N MET A 230 -29.27 25.60 -2.14
CA MET A 230 -29.73 24.34 -1.54
C MET A 230 -29.23 24.18 -0.10
N VAL A 231 -27.93 24.36 0.14
CA VAL A 231 -27.37 24.24 1.50
C VAL A 231 -27.89 25.34 2.42
N GLN A 232 -28.12 26.56 1.91
CA GLN A 232 -28.64 27.70 2.68
C GLN A 232 -30.14 27.60 2.99
N ALA A 233 -30.88 26.70 2.33
CA ALA A 233 -32.30 26.52 2.59
C ALA A 233 -32.55 26.09 4.04
N GLU A 234 -33.62 26.61 4.65
CA GLU A 234 -33.89 26.42 6.08
C GLU A 234 -34.06 24.94 6.46
N ASP A 235 -34.72 24.14 5.62
CA ASP A 235 -34.90 22.70 5.86
C ASP A 235 -33.56 21.94 5.84
N PHE A 236 -32.63 22.35 4.96
CA PHE A 236 -31.29 21.77 4.88
C PHE A 236 -30.47 22.14 6.11
N GLN A 237 -30.47 23.42 6.50
CA GLN A 237 -29.80 23.90 7.71
C GLN A 237 -30.37 23.27 8.98
N SER A 238 -31.70 23.09 9.05
CA SER A 238 -32.37 22.39 10.15
C SER A 238 -31.92 20.94 10.26
N SER A 239 -31.84 20.24 9.12
CA SER A 239 -31.29 18.88 9.07
C SER A 239 -29.84 18.81 9.55
N LEU A 240 -28.99 19.75 9.12
CA LEU A 240 -27.61 19.83 9.58
C LEU A 240 -27.50 20.09 11.09
N ARG A 241 -28.35 20.96 11.67
CA ARG A 241 -28.38 21.20 13.12
C ARG A 241 -28.72 19.92 13.88
N THR A 242 -29.78 19.22 13.46
CA THR A 242 -30.17 17.92 14.06
C THR A 242 -29.04 16.90 14.00
N LEU A 243 -28.36 16.76 12.85
CA LEU A 243 -27.26 15.80 12.70
C LEU A 243 -26.02 16.15 13.56
N ARG A 244 -25.76 17.44 13.76
CA ARG A 244 -24.65 17.91 14.61
C ARG A 244 -24.93 17.65 16.09
N GLU A 245 -26.18 17.76 16.52
CA GLU A 245 -26.61 17.58 17.91
C GLU A 245 -26.88 16.11 18.27
N ALA A 246 -27.12 15.24 17.29
CA ALA A 246 -27.37 13.82 17.50
C ALA A 246 -26.19 13.12 18.22
N GLU A 247 -26.50 12.34 19.26
CA GLU A 247 -25.53 11.56 20.04
C GLU A 247 -24.77 10.54 19.16
N LEU A 248 -25.52 9.81 18.34
CA LEU A 248 -25.01 8.85 17.36
C LEU A 248 -24.97 9.45 15.96
N ILE A 249 -24.08 8.95 15.12
CA ILE A 249 -23.97 9.37 13.73
C ILE A 249 -25.08 8.71 12.92
N ASP A 250 -25.94 9.52 12.30
CA ASP A 250 -26.91 9.05 11.33
C ASP A 250 -26.28 9.00 9.93
N TYR A 251 -25.65 7.88 9.61
CA TYR A 251 -24.98 7.68 8.31
C TYR A 251 -25.93 7.80 7.11
N HIS A 252 -27.21 7.45 7.27
CA HIS A 252 -28.18 7.55 6.17
C HIS A 252 -28.46 9.00 5.83
N ALA A 253 -28.76 9.83 6.83
CA ALA A 253 -29.03 11.24 6.63
C ALA A 253 -27.79 12.02 6.18
N VAL A 254 -26.62 11.75 6.78
CA VAL A 254 -25.35 12.37 6.35
C VAL A 254 -25.05 12.04 4.89
N SER A 255 -25.17 10.76 4.52
CA SER A 255 -24.95 10.30 3.15
C SER A 255 -25.93 10.99 2.18
N ALA A 256 -27.22 11.02 2.51
CA ALA A 256 -28.24 11.65 1.68
C ALA A 256 -27.93 13.12 1.40
N LEU A 257 -27.63 13.92 2.43
CA LEU A 257 -27.32 15.35 2.27
C LEU A 257 -26.04 15.56 1.45
N LYS A 258 -24.95 14.83 1.77
CA LYS A 258 -23.68 14.97 1.04
C LYS A 258 -23.82 14.60 -0.42
N PHE A 259 -24.45 13.46 -0.74
CA PHE A 259 -24.63 13.05 -2.13
C PHE A 259 -25.64 13.89 -2.89
N GLN A 260 -26.65 14.47 -2.23
CA GLN A 260 -27.55 15.42 -2.87
C GLN A 260 -26.78 16.62 -3.42
N VAL A 261 -25.88 17.20 -2.62
CA VAL A 261 -25.08 18.35 -3.06
C VAL A 261 -24.01 17.92 -4.06
N LEU A 262 -23.34 16.78 -3.87
CA LEU A 262 -22.35 16.30 -4.85
C LEU A 262 -22.96 16.06 -6.24
N ARG A 263 -24.21 15.58 -6.35
CA ARG A 263 -24.93 15.44 -7.62
C ARG A 263 -25.37 16.77 -8.23
N CYS A 264 -25.49 17.82 -7.43
CA CYS A 264 -25.73 19.17 -7.94
C CYS A 264 -24.44 19.78 -8.51
N LEU A 265 -23.27 19.34 -8.03
CA LEU A 265 -21.97 19.81 -8.51
C LEU A 265 -21.46 19.06 -9.76
N PHE A 266 -21.85 17.79 -9.97
CA PHE A 266 -21.35 16.91 -11.03
C PHE A 266 -22.45 16.02 -11.60
#